data_AF-A0A7Y4ZVW3-F1
#
_entry.id   AF-A0A7Y4ZVW3-F1
#
_cell.length_a   1.000
_cell.length_b   1.000
_cell.length_c   1.000
_cell.angle_alpha   90.00
_cell.angle_beta   90.00
_cell.angle_gamma   90.00
#
_symmetry.space_group_name_H-M   'P 1'
#
loop_
_entity.id
_entity.type
_entity.pdbx_description
1 polymer ?
#
loop_
_entity_poly.entity_id
_entity_poly.type
_entity_poly.pdbx_seq_one_letter_code
_entity_poly.pdbx_strand_id
1 'polypeptide(L)'
;MIQGRMVFEVGTSYTRASILAELPGAELVGAFAILGDRAACFVELGPSAGTPQFSDRSTLYWPSACPAAVTARGMRIDVFVRDDALDAFEHLGESMVVSFSLGGQGDARLHLHRPLPRSTWLRFYERSGGAPFGPPAETAIAALPPDAGPGPRMAALRAFVTAWHGVALPDAPARPSGLEMLAMLDDLMRCTPHLVVQNTVLPEEERSPIEGRVIFYVENQGVCEWATEPTGDDPPVWYRECEPGAPWQREAEPLSGFLLQLVLFEAMMGAPYGASAACVEAEVGLAWEGRMAPLPLGPWLWPWPYP
;
A
#
# COMPACT_ATOMS: atom_id res chain seq x y z
N MET A 1 34.26 -33.82 -3.79
CA MET A 1 33.85 -33.66 -2.38
C MET A 1 32.46 -33.08 -2.41
N ILE A 2 31.49 -33.82 -1.87
CA ILE A 2 30.06 -33.54 -2.02
C ILE A 2 29.74 -32.25 -1.24
N GLN A 3 29.41 -31.17 -1.96
CA GLN A 3 28.75 -30.00 -1.38
C GLN A 3 27.37 -30.45 -0.89
N GLY A 4 27.31 -30.94 0.34
CA GLY A 4 26.05 -31.15 1.04
C GLY A 4 25.34 -29.81 1.10
N ARG A 5 24.25 -29.68 0.36
CA ARG A 5 23.39 -28.50 0.43
C ARG A 5 22.79 -28.50 1.83
N MET A 6 23.32 -27.66 2.72
CA MET A 6 22.67 -27.40 4.00
C MET A 6 21.35 -26.71 3.69
N VAL A 7 20.26 -27.32 4.13
CA VAL A 7 18.92 -26.80 3.92
C VAL A 7 18.34 -26.58 5.31
N PHE A 8 18.43 -25.35 5.79
CA PHE A 8 17.55 -24.91 6.85
C PHE A 8 16.12 -24.91 6.28
N GLU A 9 15.19 -25.51 7.01
CA GLU A 9 13.78 -25.55 6.61
C GLU A 9 13.13 -24.22 7.00
N VAL A 10 12.36 -23.64 6.08
CA VAL A 10 11.68 -22.35 6.32
C VAL A 10 10.54 -22.57 7.32
N GLY A 11 10.45 -21.69 8.33
CA GLY A 11 9.48 -21.78 9.41
C GLY A 11 9.92 -22.68 10.58
N THR A 12 11.10 -23.31 10.49
CA THR A 12 11.65 -24.13 11.58
C THR A 12 12.50 -23.28 12.52
N SER A 13 12.35 -23.52 13.83
CA SER A 13 13.16 -22.87 14.87
C SER A 13 14.44 -23.63 15.14
N TYR A 14 15.55 -22.89 15.23
CA TYR A 14 16.88 -23.39 15.47
C TYR A 14 17.53 -22.62 16.63
N THR A 15 18.43 -23.26 17.37
CA THR A 15 19.29 -22.53 18.31
C THR A 15 20.47 -21.90 17.59
N ARG A 16 21.03 -20.82 18.12
CA ARG A 16 22.26 -20.23 17.56
C ARG A 16 23.38 -21.27 17.45
N ALA A 17 23.53 -22.13 18.46
CA ALA A 17 24.51 -23.21 18.45
C ALA A 17 24.28 -24.20 17.30
N SER A 18 23.02 -24.60 17.03
CA SER A 18 22.72 -25.51 15.91
C SER A 18 22.98 -24.88 14.55
N ILE A 19 22.68 -23.58 14.37
CA ILE A 19 22.97 -22.84 13.14
C ILE A 19 24.48 -22.77 12.89
N LEU A 20 25.27 -22.52 13.94
CA LEU A 20 26.73 -22.46 13.83
C LEU A 20 27.38 -23.83 13.64
N ALA A 21 26.78 -24.90 14.17
CA ALA A 21 27.25 -26.27 13.93
C ALA A 21 27.15 -26.67 12.45
N GLU A 22 26.11 -26.18 11.75
CA GLU A 22 25.99 -26.32 10.31
C GLU A 22 27.03 -25.47 9.56
N LEU A 23 27.56 -24.40 10.16
CA LEU A 23 28.54 -23.50 9.53
C LEU A 23 29.95 -23.64 10.13
N PRO A 24 30.61 -24.82 10.05
CA PRO A 24 31.91 -25.02 10.68
C PRO A 24 32.96 -24.12 10.03
N GLY A 25 33.60 -23.28 10.85
CA GLY A 25 34.61 -22.33 10.41
C GLY A 25 34.07 -21.00 9.90
N ALA A 26 32.76 -20.72 10.06
CA ALA A 26 32.23 -19.40 9.78
C ALA A 26 32.85 -18.33 10.70
N GLU A 27 33.15 -17.18 10.11
CA GLU A 27 33.58 -15.99 10.83
C GLU A 27 32.36 -15.26 11.41
N LEU A 28 32.37 -14.97 12.71
CA LEU A 28 31.32 -14.19 13.35
C LEU A 28 31.64 -12.70 13.30
N VAL A 29 30.85 -11.94 12.54
CA VAL A 29 30.96 -10.48 12.41
C VAL A 29 29.62 -9.86 12.80
N GLY A 30 29.52 -9.46 14.08
CA GLY A 30 28.28 -8.90 14.64
C GLY A 30 27.14 -9.92 14.59
N ALA A 31 26.09 -9.58 13.84
CA ALA A 31 24.90 -10.41 13.64
C ALA A 31 25.03 -11.43 12.49
N PHE A 32 26.20 -11.52 11.86
CA PHE A 32 26.42 -12.41 10.73
C PHE A 32 27.42 -13.52 11.07
N ALA A 33 27.13 -14.75 10.65
CA ALA A 33 28.09 -15.85 10.55
C ALA A 33 28.40 -16.08 9.07
N ILE A 34 29.63 -15.83 8.63
CA ILE A 34 30.00 -15.77 7.21
C ILE A 34 30.92 -16.95 6.85
N LEU A 35 30.57 -17.70 5.80
CA LEU A 35 31.35 -18.82 5.28
C LEU A 35 31.34 -18.80 3.74
N GLY A 36 32.43 -18.31 3.14
CA GLY A 36 32.57 -18.24 1.69
C GLY A 36 31.53 -17.29 1.06
N ASP A 37 30.66 -17.84 0.21
CA ASP A 37 29.58 -17.13 -0.49
C ASP A 37 28.22 -17.21 0.24
N ARG A 38 28.23 -17.64 1.51
CA ARG A 38 27.04 -17.76 2.35
C ARG A 38 27.20 -17.04 3.68
N ALA A 39 26.08 -16.58 4.24
CA ALA A 39 26.01 -16.09 5.60
C ALA A 39 24.70 -16.51 6.29
N ALA A 40 24.73 -16.69 7.60
CA ALA A 40 23.54 -16.66 8.45
C ALA A 40 23.42 -15.28 9.10
N CYS A 41 22.24 -14.65 9.01
CA CYS A 41 21.94 -13.37 9.64
C CYS A 41 20.99 -13.58 10.82
N PHE A 42 21.45 -13.25 12.04
CA PHE A 42 20.68 -13.33 13.27
C PHE A 42 19.99 -12.00 13.53
N VAL A 43 18.67 -11.97 13.42
CA VAL A 43 17.85 -10.75 13.46
C VAL A 43 17.09 -10.68 14.77
N GLU A 44 17.28 -9.58 15.48
CA GLU A 44 16.44 -9.19 16.63
C GLU A 44 15.61 -7.99 16.23
N LEU A 45 14.31 -8.21 16.02
CA LEU A 45 13.38 -7.15 15.67
C LEU A 45 13.11 -6.28 16.89
N GLY A 46 12.88 -4.99 16.66
CA GLY A 46 12.55 -4.05 17.72
C GLY A 46 11.81 -2.82 17.22
N PRO A 47 11.17 -2.06 18.12
CA PRO A 47 10.32 -0.92 17.78
C PRO A 47 11.08 0.37 17.43
N SER A 48 12.41 0.35 17.46
CA SER A 48 13.23 1.55 17.32
C SER A 48 13.76 1.70 15.90
N ALA A 49 13.95 2.94 15.44
CA ALA A 49 14.58 3.20 14.14
C ALA A 49 16.00 2.61 13.99
N GLY A 50 16.65 2.25 15.11
CA GLY A 50 17.96 1.60 15.15
C GLY A 50 17.91 0.07 15.14
N THR A 51 16.73 -0.55 15.09
CA THR A 51 16.57 -2.01 15.04
C THR A 51 16.08 -2.50 13.68
N PRO A 52 16.47 -3.70 13.25
CA PRO A 52 15.95 -4.31 12.02
C PRO A 52 14.42 -4.38 12.01
N GLN A 53 13.82 -4.11 10.85
CA GLN A 53 12.37 -4.10 10.68
C GLN A 53 11.96 -4.56 9.28
N PHE A 54 10.84 -5.23 9.15
CA PHE A 54 10.27 -5.56 7.85
C PHE A 54 9.52 -4.35 7.28
N SER A 55 9.94 -3.86 6.10
CA SER A 55 9.19 -2.84 5.37
C SER A 55 8.00 -3.43 4.58
N ASP A 56 8.12 -4.70 4.21
CA ASP A 56 7.10 -5.48 3.51
C ASP A 56 7.33 -6.98 3.76
N ARG A 57 6.56 -7.85 3.09
CA ARG A 57 6.62 -9.31 3.27
C ARG A 57 7.93 -9.95 2.80
N SER A 58 8.76 -9.25 2.05
CA SER A 58 10.00 -9.77 1.46
C SER A 58 11.23 -8.97 1.85
N THR A 59 11.08 -7.74 2.34
CA THR A 59 12.22 -6.84 2.58
C THR A 59 12.41 -6.57 4.07
N LEU A 60 13.58 -6.97 4.56
CA LEU A 60 14.09 -6.63 5.89
C LEU A 60 15.05 -5.43 5.77
N TYR A 61 14.70 -4.33 6.41
CA TYR A 61 15.58 -3.19 6.63
C TYR A 61 16.58 -3.52 7.74
N TRP A 62 17.86 -3.26 7.46
CA TRP A 62 18.96 -3.48 8.37
C TRP A 62 19.67 -2.13 8.65
N PRO A 63 19.43 -1.49 9.80
CA PRO A 63 19.88 -0.10 10.07
C PRO A 63 21.35 0.01 10.48
N SER A 64 22.11 -1.08 10.44
CA SER A 64 23.49 -1.16 10.93
C SER A 64 24.45 -1.50 9.80
N ALA A 65 25.72 -1.13 9.97
CA ALA A 65 26.77 -1.47 9.01
C ALA A 65 26.77 -2.98 8.67
N CYS A 66 26.57 -3.31 7.40
CA CYS A 66 26.78 -4.67 6.90
C CYS A 66 28.27 -4.94 6.63
N PRO A 67 28.80 -6.11 7.00
CA PRO A 67 30.15 -6.51 6.63
C PRO A 67 30.34 -6.48 5.10
N ALA A 68 31.50 -6.07 4.60
CA ALA A 68 31.78 -5.98 3.16
C ALA A 68 31.61 -7.31 2.42
N ALA A 69 31.86 -8.44 3.10
CA ALA A 69 31.59 -9.76 2.55
C ALA A 69 30.09 -10.01 2.32
N VAL A 70 29.23 -9.49 3.20
CA VAL A 70 27.76 -9.67 3.11
C VAL A 70 27.17 -8.88 1.95
N THR A 71 27.74 -7.71 1.62
CA THR A 71 27.33 -6.88 0.48
C THR A 71 27.97 -7.30 -0.84
N ALA A 72 28.83 -8.33 -0.84
CA ALA A 72 29.45 -8.84 -2.05
C ALA A 72 28.40 -9.46 -2.98
N ARG A 73 28.60 -9.27 -4.30
CA ARG A 73 27.71 -9.83 -5.32
C ARG A 73 27.67 -11.35 -5.21
N GLY A 74 26.46 -11.91 -5.17
CA GLY A 74 26.24 -13.36 -5.12
C GLY A 74 26.25 -13.96 -3.72
N MET A 75 26.41 -13.14 -2.66
CA MET A 75 26.24 -13.59 -1.29
C MET A 75 24.81 -14.08 -1.05
N ARG A 76 24.67 -15.28 -0.47
CA ARG A 76 23.40 -15.86 -0.04
C ARG A 76 23.27 -15.77 1.47
N ILE A 77 22.18 -15.16 1.95
CA ILE A 77 22.01 -14.87 3.37
C ILE A 77 20.77 -15.57 3.89
N ASP A 78 20.96 -16.64 4.67
CA ASP A 78 19.87 -17.28 5.41
C ASP A 78 19.47 -16.37 6.58
N VAL A 79 18.20 -15.95 6.63
CA VAL A 79 17.69 -14.99 7.63
C VAL A 79 17.02 -15.74 8.78
N PHE A 80 17.47 -15.46 10.00
CA PHE A 80 16.99 -16.09 11.23
C PHE A 80 16.46 -15.02 12.17
N VAL A 81 15.16 -14.98 12.42
CA VAL A 81 14.55 -14.01 13.35
C VAL A 81 14.37 -14.64 14.72
N ARG A 82 14.86 -13.96 15.76
CA ARG A 82 14.76 -14.42 17.14
C ARG A 82 13.30 -14.58 17.56
N ASP A 83 12.95 -15.76 18.06
CA ASP A 83 11.64 -16.06 18.66
C ASP A 83 11.63 -15.61 20.15
N ASP A 84 10.45 -15.49 20.76
CA ASP A 84 10.29 -15.06 22.16
C ASP A 84 10.82 -16.10 23.16
N ALA A 85 11.06 -17.33 22.71
CA ALA A 85 11.77 -18.35 23.47
C ALA A 85 13.27 -18.03 23.59
N LEU A 86 13.87 -18.33 24.74
CA LEU A 86 15.29 -18.10 25.00
C LEU A 86 16.15 -18.87 23.98
N ASP A 87 16.95 -18.14 23.20
CA ASP A 87 17.93 -18.62 22.21
C ASP A 87 17.38 -19.40 21.00
N ALA A 88 16.09 -19.23 20.68
CA ALA A 88 15.48 -19.79 19.47
C ALA A 88 15.40 -18.75 18.34
N PHE A 89 15.66 -19.18 17.11
CA PHE A 89 15.56 -18.36 15.91
C PHE A 89 14.77 -19.11 14.82
N GLU A 90 13.73 -18.49 14.30
CA GLU A 90 12.95 -19.01 13.18
C GLU A 90 13.64 -18.67 11.85
N HIS A 91 13.89 -19.68 11.03
CA HIS A 91 14.46 -19.51 9.70
C HIS A 91 13.40 -19.00 8.70
N LEU A 92 13.64 -17.85 8.10
CA LEU A 92 12.71 -17.18 7.19
C LEU A 92 13.00 -17.44 5.71
N GLY A 93 14.15 -18.03 5.40
CA GLY A 93 14.60 -18.32 4.05
C GLY A 93 15.85 -17.55 3.64
N GLU A 94 16.29 -17.83 2.43
CA GLU A 94 17.42 -17.17 1.79
C GLU A 94 17.05 -15.75 1.33
N SER A 95 17.99 -14.83 1.46
CA SER A 95 17.92 -13.44 1.01
C SER A 95 19.19 -12.97 0.33
N MET A 96 19.13 -11.79 -0.28
CA MET A 96 20.28 -11.07 -0.79
C MET A 96 20.20 -9.57 -0.47
N VAL A 97 21.34 -8.90 -0.43
CA VAL A 97 21.39 -7.44 -0.31
C VAL A 97 20.95 -6.82 -1.64
N VAL A 98 19.86 -6.04 -1.63
CA VAL A 98 19.33 -5.34 -2.83
C VAL A 98 19.68 -3.86 -2.86
N SER A 99 19.98 -3.26 -1.71
CA SER A 99 20.47 -1.88 -1.62
C SER A 99 21.28 -1.70 -0.34
N PHE A 100 22.28 -0.83 -0.37
CA PHE A 100 23.05 -0.41 0.81
C PHE A 100 23.63 1.00 0.60
N SER A 101 23.79 1.78 1.67
CA SER A 101 24.35 3.13 1.59
C SER A 101 25.88 3.14 1.72
N LEU A 102 26.56 3.65 0.69
CA LEU A 102 28.02 3.85 0.67
C LEU A 102 28.37 5.20 1.33
N GLY A 103 28.39 5.26 2.68
CA GLY A 103 28.61 6.55 3.35
C GLY A 103 28.87 6.55 4.86
N GLY A 104 29.06 5.40 5.50
CA GLY A 104 29.48 5.34 6.92
C GLY A 104 28.36 5.23 7.96
N GLN A 105 27.08 5.35 7.56
CA GLN A 105 25.92 4.86 8.34
C GLN A 105 25.21 3.73 7.59
N GLY A 106 26.01 2.79 7.06
CA GLY A 106 25.64 1.83 6.02
C GLY A 106 24.48 0.92 6.40
N ASP A 107 23.26 1.39 6.19
CA ASP A 107 22.06 0.56 6.20
C ASP A 107 22.04 -0.34 4.97
N ALA A 108 21.33 -1.47 5.09
CA ALA A 108 21.15 -2.42 4.01
C ALA A 108 19.69 -2.87 3.94
N ARG A 109 19.27 -3.36 2.77
CA ARG A 109 18.00 -4.05 2.59
C ARG A 109 18.27 -5.47 2.15
N LEU A 110 17.78 -6.41 2.94
CA LEU A 110 17.82 -7.84 2.65
C LEU A 110 16.47 -8.23 2.04
N HIS A 111 16.48 -8.69 0.79
CA HIS A 111 15.28 -9.16 0.11
C HIS A 111 15.23 -10.69 0.11
N LEU A 112 14.23 -11.25 0.78
CA LEU A 112 13.93 -12.67 0.82
C LEU A 112 13.53 -13.15 -0.59
N HIS A 113 14.04 -14.31 -0.99
CA HIS A 113 13.67 -14.92 -2.26
C HIS A 113 12.20 -15.33 -2.34
N ARG A 114 11.55 -15.56 -1.20
CA ARG A 114 10.13 -15.85 -1.09
C ARG A 114 9.49 -14.89 -0.10
N PRO A 115 8.40 -14.19 -0.47
CA PRO A 115 7.65 -13.39 0.47
C PRO A 115 7.14 -14.26 1.64
N LEU A 116 7.25 -13.74 2.86
CA LEU A 116 6.71 -14.37 4.05
C LEU A 116 5.20 -14.59 3.91
N PRO A 117 4.62 -15.69 4.43
CA PRO A 117 3.19 -15.77 4.65
C PRO A 117 2.69 -14.55 5.45
N ARG A 118 1.50 -14.03 5.12
CA ARG A 118 0.97 -12.81 5.75
C ARG A 118 0.91 -12.93 7.28
N SER A 119 0.47 -14.07 7.80
CA SER A 119 0.40 -14.33 9.24
C SER A 119 1.78 -14.25 9.91
N THR A 120 2.80 -14.86 9.29
CA THR A 120 4.20 -14.81 9.73
C THR A 120 4.74 -13.38 9.73
N TRP A 121 4.52 -12.64 8.65
CA TRP A 121 4.94 -11.25 8.54
C TRP A 121 4.25 -10.35 9.56
N LEU A 122 2.94 -10.45 9.73
CA LEU A 122 2.18 -9.66 10.71
C LEU A 122 2.73 -9.85 12.14
N ARG A 123 2.98 -11.10 12.54
CA ARG A 123 3.59 -11.44 13.83
C ARG A 123 4.94 -10.73 14.05
N PHE A 124 5.76 -10.60 12.99
CA PHE A 124 7.06 -9.93 13.07
C PHE A 124 6.97 -8.41 12.95
N TYR A 125 6.04 -7.90 12.15
CA TYR A 125 5.79 -6.48 11.98
C TYR A 125 5.32 -5.83 13.30
N GLU A 126 4.40 -6.48 14.02
CA GLU A 126 3.97 -6.04 15.36
C GLU A 126 5.15 -5.98 16.35
N ARG A 127 6.05 -6.96 16.32
CA ARG A 127 7.27 -6.98 17.16
C ARG A 127 8.29 -5.89 16.79
N SER A 128 8.28 -5.47 15.51
CA SER A 128 9.12 -4.38 15.01
C SER A 128 8.58 -2.99 15.40
N GLY A 129 7.58 -2.92 16.29
CA GLY A 129 6.90 -1.67 16.65
C GLY A 129 6.17 -1.02 15.50
N GLY A 130 5.96 -1.76 14.40
CA GLY A 130 4.98 -1.36 13.40
C GLY A 130 3.67 -1.17 14.13
N ALA A 131 3.07 0.02 14.02
CA ALA A 131 1.73 0.23 14.57
C ALA A 131 0.87 -0.94 14.10
N PRO A 132 0.09 -1.61 14.99
CA PRO A 132 -0.83 -2.64 14.54
C PRO A 132 -1.56 -2.06 13.32
N PHE A 133 -1.66 -2.82 12.22
CA PHE A 133 -2.46 -2.36 11.10
C PHE A 133 -3.79 -1.97 11.73
N GLY A 134 -4.10 -0.68 11.69
CA GLY A 134 -5.38 -0.20 12.17
C GLY A 134 -6.48 -0.96 11.43
N PRO A 135 -7.75 -0.72 11.76
CA PRO A 135 -8.80 -1.07 10.81
C PRO A 135 -8.36 -0.63 9.39
N PRO A 136 -8.56 -1.46 8.34
CA PRO A 136 -8.23 -1.08 6.97
C PRO A 136 -8.70 0.35 6.67
N ALA A 137 -7.93 1.13 5.92
CA ALA A 137 -8.22 2.57 5.74
C ALA A 137 -9.66 2.81 5.23
N GLU A 138 -10.19 1.87 4.45
CA GLU A 138 -11.54 1.84 3.90
C GLU A 138 -12.64 1.47 4.90
N THR A 139 -12.32 1.14 6.16
CA THR A 139 -13.29 0.68 7.17
C THR A 139 -14.44 1.66 7.39
N ALA A 140 -14.13 2.97 7.40
CA ALA A 140 -15.16 4.00 7.56
C ALA A 140 -16.12 4.03 6.36
N ILE A 141 -15.63 3.70 5.15
CA ILE A 141 -16.42 3.65 3.92
C ILE A 141 -17.29 2.39 3.91
N ALA A 142 -16.70 1.23 4.25
CA ALA A 142 -17.40 -0.04 4.33
C ALA A 142 -18.54 -0.05 5.37
N ALA A 143 -18.44 0.81 6.40
CA ALA A 143 -19.45 0.95 7.45
C ALA A 143 -20.60 1.91 7.08
N LEU A 144 -20.57 2.58 5.93
CA LEU A 144 -21.63 3.49 5.52
C LEU A 144 -22.94 2.71 5.25
N PRO A 145 -24.10 3.24 5.66
CA PRO A 145 -25.37 2.70 5.19
C PRO A 145 -25.55 2.98 3.68
N PRO A 146 -26.28 2.13 2.93
CA PRO A 146 -26.48 2.32 1.49
C PRO A 146 -27.09 3.67 1.09
N ASP A 147 -27.87 4.30 1.98
CA ASP A 147 -28.53 5.59 1.80
C ASP A 147 -27.81 6.75 2.52
N ALA A 148 -26.52 6.57 2.85
CA ALA A 148 -25.72 7.62 3.47
C ALA A 148 -25.72 8.91 2.64
N GLY A 149 -26.06 10.04 3.28
CA GLY A 149 -25.98 11.36 2.65
C GLY A 149 -24.55 11.92 2.55
N PRO A 150 -24.38 13.16 2.03
CA PRO A 150 -23.07 13.76 1.76
C PRO A 150 -22.21 13.93 3.03
N GLY A 151 -22.79 14.30 4.17
CA GLY A 151 -22.04 14.48 5.43
C GLY A 151 -21.29 13.22 5.88
N PRO A 152 -21.98 12.09 6.13
CA PRO A 152 -21.32 10.82 6.46
C PRO A 152 -20.31 10.35 5.41
N ARG A 153 -20.61 10.50 4.11
CA ARG A 153 -19.70 10.13 3.02
C ARG A 153 -18.42 10.95 3.04
N MET A 154 -18.51 12.28 3.21
CA MET A 154 -17.35 13.15 3.34
C MET A 154 -16.56 12.89 4.63
N ALA A 155 -17.22 12.52 5.72
CA ALA A 155 -16.53 12.09 6.94
C ALA A 155 -15.72 10.79 6.72
N ALA A 156 -16.30 9.80 6.02
CA ALA A 156 -15.62 8.56 5.67
C ALA A 156 -14.44 8.79 4.71
N LEU A 157 -14.59 9.70 3.74
CA LEU A 157 -13.52 10.11 2.82
C LEU A 157 -12.32 10.66 3.60
N ARG A 158 -12.58 11.59 4.52
CA ARG A 158 -11.50 12.18 5.33
C ARG A 158 -10.84 11.14 6.25
N ALA A 159 -11.61 10.23 6.83
CA ALA A 159 -11.08 9.14 7.64
C ALA A 159 -10.16 8.23 6.83
N PHE A 160 -10.56 7.89 5.60
CA PHE A 160 -9.72 7.14 4.67
C PHE A 160 -8.40 7.88 4.37
N VAL A 161 -8.46 9.16 3.96
CA VAL A 161 -7.26 9.94 3.62
C VAL A 161 -6.31 10.05 4.82
N THR A 162 -6.86 10.28 6.02
CA THR A 162 -6.10 10.34 7.27
C THR A 162 -5.38 9.01 7.53
N ALA A 163 -6.10 7.89 7.41
CA ALA A 163 -5.55 6.56 7.69
C ALA A 163 -4.54 6.11 6.63
N TRP A 164 -4.83 6.36 5.35
CA TRP A 164 -4.01 5.93 4.22
C TRP A 164 -2.71 6.74 4.10
N HIS A 165 -2.79 8.06 4.24
CA HIS A 165 -1.62 8.95 4.07
C HIS A 165 -0.96 9.34 5.39
N GLY A 166 -1.54 8.99 6.54
CA GLY A 166 -0.99 9.33 7.86
C GLY A 166 -1.00 10.83 8.17
N VAL A 167 -1.95 11.58 7.59
CA VAL A 167 -2.04 13.05 7.70
C VAL A 167 -3.15 13.47 8.65
N ALA A 168 -2.92 14.53 9.42
CA ALA A 168 -3.98 15.18 10.18
C ALA A 168 -4.68 16.22 9.31
N LEU A 169 -6.00 16.10 9.18
CA LEU A 169 -6.82 16.98 8.33
C LEU A 169 -7.59 17.99 9.19
N PRO A 170 -7.77 19.25 8.72
CA PRO A 170 -8.52 20.28 9.44
C PRO A 170 -10.03 19.97 9.48
N ASP A 171 -10.72 20.45 10.50
CA ASP A 171 -12.17 20.26 10.65
C ASP A 171 -12.95 20.70 9.41
N ALA A 172 -14.00 19.96 9.08
CA ALA A 172 -14.84 20.17 7.91
C ALA A 172 -16.31 20.41 8.33
N PRO A 173 -17.09 21.12 7.50
CA PRO A 173 -18.53 21.27 7.74
C PRO A 173 -19.23 19.91 7.75
N ALA A 174 -20.22 19.76 8.63
CA ALA A 174 -20.95 18.50 8.80
C ALA A 174 -21.88 18.15 7.62
N ARG A 175 -22.27 19.17 6.81
CA ARG A 175 -23.17 19.03 5.67
C ARG A 175 -22.71 19.98 4.55
N PRO A 176 -21.70 19.60 3.77
CA PRO A 176 -21.27 20.39 2.62
C PRO A 176 -22.26 20.25 1.46
N SER A 177 -22.41 21.33 0.69
CA SER A 177 -23.07 21.37 -0.62
C SER A 177 -22.11 21.00 -1.75
N GLY A 178 -22.61 20.92 -3.00
CA GLY A 178 -21.82 20.56 -4.18
C GLY A 178 -20.45 21.23 -4.30
N LEU A 179 -20.41 22.56 -4.42
CA LEU A 179 -19.14 23.30 -4.57
C LEU A 179 -18.27 23.26 -3.30
N GLU A 180 -18.88 23.17 -2.12
CA GLU A 180 -18.14 23.00 -0.86
C GLU A 180 -17.42 21.65 -0.81
N MET A 181 -18.01 20.58 -1.36
CA MET A 181 -17.34 19.29 -1.46
C MET A 181 -16.13 19.33 -2.40
N LEU A 182 -16.20 20.07 -3.51
CA LEU A 182 -15.05 20.28 -4.39
C LEU A 182 -13.95 21.12 -3.71
N ALA A 183 -14.31 22.18 -2.99
CA ALA A 183 -13.36 22.95 -2.19
C ALA A 183 -12.70 22.10 -1.10
N MET A 184 -13.46 21.20 -0.46
CA MET A 184 -12.91 20.23 0.49
C MET A 184 -11.90 19.29 -0.18
N LEU A 185 -12.16 18.81 -1.41
CA LEU A 185 -11.18 18.01 -2.14
C LEU A 185 -9.89 18.82 -2.39
N ASP A 186 -10.01 20.10 -2.75
CA ASP A 186 -8.85 20.99 -2.93
C ASP A 186 -8.04 21.13 -1.64
N ASP A 187 -8.72 21.27 -0.49
CA ASP A 187 -8.07 21.31 0.83
C ASP A 187 -7.30 20.02 1.12
N LEU A 188 -7.90 18.86 0.81
CA LEU A 188 -7.28 17.56 1.00
C LEU A 188 -6.04 17.39 0.11
N MET A 189 -6.11 17.82 -1.15
CA MET A 189 -4.98 17.80 -2.07
C MET A 189 -3.84 18.73 -1.61
N ARG A 190 -4.15 19.88 -0.99
CA ARG A 190 -3.13 20.75 -0.39
C ARG A 190 -2.45 20.11 0.82
N CYS A 191 -3.21 19.40 1.66
CA CYS A 191 -2.64 18.64 2.77
C CYS A 191 -1.91 17.37 2.33
N THR A 192 -2.27 16.83 1.16
CA THR A 192 -1.82 15.53 0.66
C THR A 192 -1.49 15.64 -0.83
N PRO A 193 -0.30 16.15 -1.21
CA PRO A 193 0.05 16.42 -2.61
C PRO A 193 0.04 15.19 -3.55
N HIS A 194 0.01 13.98 -2.99
CA HIS A 194 -0.07 12.71 -3.71
C HIS A 194 -1.43 12.04 -3.58
N LEU A 195 -2.48 12.79 -3.24
CA LEU A 195 -3.85 12.27 -3.15
C LEU A 195 -4.40 11.84 -4.52
N VAL A 196 -4.00 12.54 -5.58
CA VAL A 196 -4.36 12.28 -6.96
C VAL A 196 -3.05 12.15 -7.74
N VAL A 197 -2.80 10.97 -8.30
CA VAL A 197 -1.53 10.61 -8.96
C VAL A 197 -1.72 10.13 -10.38
N GLN A 198 -2.88 9.56 -10.69
CA GLN A 198 -3.21 9.02 -11.99
C GLN A 198 -3.88 10.08 -12.84
N ASN A 199 -5.03 10.62 -12.42
CA ASN A 199 -5.83 11.59 -13.17
C ASN A 199 -5.59 13.04 -12.69
N THR A 200 -6.36 13.99 -13.22
CA THR A 200 -6.24 15.41 -12.88
C THR A 200 -7.55 15.95 -12.32
N VAL A 201 -7.51 16.46 -11.09
CA VAL A 201 -8.56 17.33 -10.56
C VAL A 201 -8.26 18.75 -11.03
N LEU A 202 -9.20 19.38 -11.72
CA LEU A 202 -9.03 20.74 -12.21
C LEU A 202 -9.03 21.73 -11.03
N PRO A 203 -8.09 22.68 -10.99
CA PRO A 203 -8.07 23.73 -9.98
C PRO A 203 -9.28 24.65 -10.15
N GLU A 204 -9.71 25.32 -9.09
CA GLU A 204 -10.94 26.12 -9.05
C GLU A 204 -11.03 27.14 -10.20
N GLU A 205 -9.92 27.79 -10.54
CA GLU A 205 -9.81 28.77 -11.62
C GLU A 205 -10.01 28.19 -13.03
N GLU A 206 -9.81 26.88 -13.22
CA GLU A 206 -9.99 26.18 -14.50
C GLU A 206 -11.38 25.53 -14.61
N ARG A 207 -12.12 25.43 -13.50
CA ARG A 207 -13.48 24.87 -13.44
C ARG A 207 -14.49 25.77 -14.14
N SER A 208 -14.62 25.58 -15.45
CA SER A 208 -15.53 26.37 -16.28
C SER A 208 -16.90 25.71 -16.43
N PRO A 209 -18.00 26.47 -16.37
CA PRO A 209 -19.34 25.94 -16.63
C PRO A 209 -19.53 25.63 -18.12
N ILE A 210 -19.92 24.40 -18.43
CA ILE A 210 -20.29 23.94 -19.76
C ILE A 210 -21.67 23.28 -19.65
N GLU A 211 -22.64 23.79 -20.43
CA GLU A 211 -24.01 23.25 -20.47
C GLU A 211 -24.66 23.10 -19.07
N GLY A 212 -24.39 24.04 -18.16
CA GLY A 212 -24.90 24.04 -16.79
C GLY A 212 -24.17 23.13 -15.81
N ARG A 213 -23.05 22.52 -16.22
CA ARG A 213 -22.21 21.64 -15.39
C ARG A 213 -20.81 22.21 -15.25
N VAL A 214 -20.13 21.91 -14.15
CA VAL A 214 -18.76 22.32 -13.85
C VAL A 214 -17.86 21.10 -13.99
N ILE A 215 -16.93 21.12 -14.95
CA ILE A 215 -15.91 20.07 -15.08
C ILE A 215 -14.95 20.22 -13.92
N PHE A 216 -14.65 19.11 -13.23
CA PHE A 216 -13.75 19.13 -12.07
C PHE A 216 -12.70 18.02 -12.10
N TYR A 217 -12.85 17.00 -12.93
CA TYR A 217 -11.94 15.86 -12.97
C TYR A 217 -11.77 15.36 -14.40
N VAL A 218 -10.54 15.07 -14.80
CA VAL A 218 -10.16 14.71 -16.17
C VAL A 218 -9.24 13.51 -16.11
N GLU A 219 -9.54 12.51 -16.92
CA GLU A 219 -8.68 11.33 -17.08
C GLU A 219 -7.34 11.74 -17.70
N ASN A 220 -6.24 11.10 -17.27
CA ASN A 220 -4.90 11.49 -17.72
C ASN A 220 -4.58 11.29 -19.20
N GLN A 221 -5.35 10.47 -19.92
CA GLN A 221 -5.23 10.35 -21.38
C GLN A 221 -6.03 11.44 -22.10
N GLY A 222 -6.81 12.24 -21.37
CA GLY A 222 -7.69 13.25 -21.94
C GLY A 222 -8.80 12.66 -22.80
N VAL A 223 -9.21 11.41 -22.52
CA VAL A 223 -10.29 10.73 -23.26
C VAL A 223 -11.63 10.93 -22.55
N CYS A 224 -11.64 11.12 -21.23
CA CYS A 224 -12.86 11.29 -20.45
C CYS A 224 -12.74 12.44 -19.45
N GLU A 225 -13.85 13.15 -19.24
CA GLU A 225 -13.99 14.20 -18.24
C GLU A 225 -15.28 14.04 -17.44
N TRP A 226 -15.22 14.43 -16.17
CA TRP A 226 -16.33 14.42 -15.23
C TRP A 226 -16.72 15.83 -14.82
N ALA A 227 -18.03 16.03 -14.73
CA ALA A 227 -18.64 17.28 -14.35
C ALA A 227 -19.78 17.07 -13.35
N THR A 228 -20.07 18.10 -12.57
CA THR A 228 -21.20 18.11 -11.63
C THR A 228 -22.02 19.39 -11.75
N GLU A 229 -23.21 19.41 -11.17
CA GLU A 229 -24.04 20.62 -11.14
C GLU A 229 -23.50 21.60 -10.08
N PRO A 230 -23.48 22.92 -10.34
CA PRO A 230 -22.94 23.92 -9.40
C PRO A 230 -23.83 24.11 -8.16
N THR A 231 -25.02 23.54 -8.15
CA THR A 231 -26.02 23.70 -7.09
C THR A 231 -26.59 22.35 -6.69
N GLY A 232 -27.00 22.23 -5.43
CA GLY A 232 -27.56 21.01 -4.87
C GLY A 232 -26.77 20.54 -3.66
N ASP A 233 -27.45 19.84 -2.76
CA ASP A 233 -26.83 19.30 -1.54
C ASP A 233 -25.84 18.17 -1.88
N ASP A 234 -26.23 17.29 -2.81
CA ASP A 234 -25.39 16.21 -3.33
C ASP A 234 -25.66 16.04 -4.84
N PRO A 235 -25.11 16.94 -5.68
CA PRO A 235 -25.47 17.00 -7.10
C PRO A 235 -25.03 15.73 -7.85
N PRO A 236 -25.72 15.38 -8.95
CA PRO A 236 -25.29 14.26 -9.79
C PRO A 236 -23.90 14.51 -10.40
N VAL A 237 -23.17 13.42 -10.66
CA VAL A 237 -21.96 13.46 -11.48
C VAL A 237 -22.30 12.94 -12.88
N TRP A 238 -21.69 13.58 -13.86
CA TRP A 238 -21.79 13.27 -15.27
C TRP A 238 -20.39 13.01 -15.82
N TYR A 239 -20.27 12.13 -16.78
CA TYR A 239 -19.04 11.92 -17.54
C TYR A 239 -19.32 11.99 -19.04
N ARG A 240 -18.31 12.32 -19.82
CA ARG A 240 -18.35 12.19 -21.28
C ARG A 240 -16.96 11.94 -21.84
N GLU A 241 -16.93 11.40 -23.04
CA GLU A 241 -15.72 11.37 -23.85
C GLU A 241 -15.34 12.80 -24.28
N CYS A 242 -14.05 13.11 -24.35
CA CYS A 242 -13.53 14.42 -24.79
C CYS A 242 -13.62 14.64 -26.31
N GLU A 243 -14.58 14.00 -26.98
CA GLU A 243 -14.85 14.16 -28.41
C GLU A 243 -15.90 15.26 -28.66
N PRO A 244 -15.74 16.09 -29.72
CA PRO A 244 -16.73 17.11 -30.06
C PRO A 244 -18.13 16.52 -30.25
N GLY A 245 -19.09 16.96 -29.42
CA GLY A 245 -20.48 16.54 -29.49
C GLY A 245 -20.80 15.24 -28.74
N ALA A 246 -19.85 14.66 -28.00
CA ALA A 246 -20.10 13.52 -27.14
C ALA A 246 -21.16 13.87 -26.06
N PRO A 247 -22.20 13.03 -25.87
CA PRO A 247 -23.25 13.31 -24.91
C PRO A 247 -22.78 13.07 -23.47
N TRP A 248 -23.30 13.86 -22.54
CA TRP A 248 -23.13 13.59 -21.10
C TRP A 248 -23.91 12.34 -20.69
N GLN A 249 -23.21 11.44 -20.00
CA GLN A 249 -23.76 10.27 -19.34
C GLN A 249 -23.74 10.47 -17.83
N ARG A 250 -24.73 9.95 -17.12
CA ARG A 250 -24.83 10.11 -15.67
C ARG A 250 -24.08 8.97 -14.98
N GLU A 251 -23.24 9.30 -14.00
CA GLU A 251 -22.63 8.31 -13.10
C GLU A 251 -23.68 7.69 -12.15
N ALA A 252 -23.35 6.53 -11.58
CA ALA A 252 -24.21 5.88 -10.60
C ALA A 252 -24.28 6.67 -9.28
N GLU A 253 -23.14 7.20 -8.82
CA GLU A 253 -23.04 7.94 -7.58
C GLU A 253 -23.27 9.46 -7.79
N PRO A 254 -23.94 10.15 -6.85
CA PRO A 254 -23.84 11.60 -6.75
C PRO A 254 -22.44 12.02 -6.26
N LEU A 255 -22.17 13.32 -6.25
CA LEU A 255 -20.84 13.88 -6.03
C LEU A 255 -20.14 13.30 -4.79
N SER A 256 -20.82 13.22 -3.65
CA SER A 256 -20.22 12.70 -2.42
C SER A 256 -19.73 11.24 -2.53
N GLY A 257 -20.47 10.39 -3.25
CA GLY A 257 -20.11 8.99 -3.49
C GLY A 257 -19.04 8.86 -4.57
N PHE A 258 -19.12 9.70 -5.61
CA PHE A 258 -18.11 9.74 -6.65
C PHE A 258 -16.73 10.16 -6.10
N LEU A 259 -16.68 11.14 -5.18
CA LEU A 259 -15.44 11.56 -4.54
C LEU A 259 -14.81 10.45 -3.68
N LEU A 260 -15.61 9.60 -3.05
CA LEU A 260 -15.11 8.40 -2.37
C LEU A 260 -14.45 7.43 -3.36
N GLN A 261 -15.14 7.13 -4.47
CA GLN A 261 -14.60 6.25 -5.51
C GLN A 261 -13.32 6.83 -6.12
N LEU A 262 -13.29 8.14 -6.37
CA LEU A 262 -12.13 8.86 -6.91
C LEU A 262 -10.91 8.66 -6.01
N VAL A 263 -11.04 8.95 -4.72
CA VAL A 263 -9.92 8.81 -3.77
C VAL A 263 -9.47 7.35 -3.61
N LEU A 264 -10.40 6.40 -3.63
CA LEU A 264 -10.08 4.96 -3.60
C LEU A 264 -9.32 4.54 -4.86
N PHE A 265 -9.77 4.99 -6.04
CA PHE A 265 -9.12 4.72 -7.31
C PHE A 265 -7.70 5.29 -7.34
N GLU A 266 -7.53 6.56 -6.96
CA GLU A 266 -6.23 7.22 -6.93
C GLU A 266 -5.28 6.59 -5.91
N ALA A 267 -5.78 6.19 -4.74
CA ALA A 267 -4.99 5.46 -3.76
C ALA A 267 -4.54 4.08 -4.28
N MET A 268 -5.40 3.37 -5.01
CA MET A 268 -5.07 2.10 -5.66
C MET A 268 -4.02 2.30 -6.76
N MET A 269 -4.17 3.32 -7.59
CA MET A 269 -3.23 3.63 -8.68
C MET A 269 -1.88 4.13 -8.15
N GLY A 270 -1.86 4.82 -7.02
CA GLY A 270 -0.66 5.28 -6.33
C GLY A 270 -0.04 4.25 -5.39
N ALA A 271 -0.63 3.07 -5.24
CA ALA A 271 -0.11 2.06 -4.34
C ALA A 271 1.25 1.55 -4.82
N PRO A 272 2.19 1.23 -3.90
CA PRO A 272 3.51 0.70 -4.27
C PRO A 272 3.43 -0.66 -4.99
N TYR A 273 2.29 -1.33 -4.86
CA TYR A 273 2.01 -2.60 -5.51
C TYR A 273 0.65 -2.50 -6.22
N GLY A 274 0.69 -2.54 -7.55
CA GLY A 274 -0.51 -2.65 -8.38
C GLY A 274 -0.89 -4.10 -8.65
N ALA A 275 -2.18 -4.35 -8.83
CA ALA A 275 -2.69 -5.58 -9.41
C ALA A 275 -3.77 -5.21 -10.42
N SER A 276 -3.87 -5.97 -11.51
CA SER A 276 -4.94 -5.82 -12.49
C SER A 276 -5.72 -7.12 -12.58
N ALA A 277 -7.04 -7.00 -12.61
CA ALA A 277 -7.92 -8.11 -12.93
C ALA A 277 -7.94 -8.42 -14.43
N ALA A 278 -7.28 -7.61 -15.27
CA ALA A 278 -7.13 -7.91 -16.68
C ALA A 278 -6.43 -9.26 -16.84
N CYS A 279 -7.11 -10.18 -17.55
CA CYS A 279 -6.66 -11.55 -17.78
C CYS A 279 -6.70 -12.49 -16.56
N VAL A 280 -7.47 -12.17 -15.51
CA VAL A 280 -7.80 -13.15 -14.47
C VAL A 280 -8.87 -14.10 -14.98
N GLU A 281 -8.59 -15.40 -14.91
CA GLU A 281 -9.56 -16.44 -15.24
C GLU A 281 -10.83 -16.29 -14.39
N ALA A 282 -12.02 -16.46 -15.00
CA ALA A 282 -13.29 -16.17 -14.34
C ALA A 282 -13.47 -16.90 -12.99
N GLU A 283 -13.02 -18.15 -12.90
CA GLU A 283 -13.08 -18.94 -11.65
C GLU A 283 -12.22 -18.33 -10.53
N VAL A 284 -11.04 -17.81 -10.89
CA VAL A 284 -10.15 -17.11 -9.95
C VAL A 284 -10.75 -15.77 -9.53
N GLY A 285 -11.36 -15.05 -10.48
CA GLY A 285 -12.08 -13.80 -10.21
C GLY A 285 -13.19 -13.98 -9.17
N LEU A 286 -14.08 -14.96 -9.38
CA LEU A 286 -15.15 -15.28 -8.43
C LEU A 286 -14.63 -15.68 -7.05
N ALA A 287 -13.52 -16.43 -6.98
CA ALA A 287 -12.89 -16.80 -5.73
C ALA A 287 -12.30 -15.59 -4.98
N TRP A 288 -11.88 -14.55 -5.69
CA TRP A 288 -11.41 -13.29 -5.10
C TRP A 288 -12.57 -12.42 -4.64
N GLU A 289 -13.64 -12.30 -5.45
CA GLU A 289 -14.86 -11.57 -5.08
C GLU A 289 -15.43 -12.08 -3.77
N GLY A 290 -15.50 -13.41 -3.58
CA GLY A 290 -15.97 -14.02 -2.33
C GLY A 290 -15.11 -13.73 -1.09
N ARG A 291 -13.94 -13.11 -1.26
CA ARG A 291 -13.01 -12.70 -0.18
C ARG A 291 -12.97 -11.19 0.03
N MET A 292 -13.56 -10.41 -0.87
CA MET A 292 -13.59 -8.96 -0.79
C MET A 292 -14.85 -8.50 -0.06
N ALA A 293 -14.72 -7.46 0.76
CA ALA A 293 -15.87 -6.78 1.32
C ALA A 293 -16.42 -5.79 0.28
N PRO A 294 -17.70 -5.91 -0.13
CA PRO A 294 -18.29 -4.92 -1.01
C PRO A 294 -18.37 -3.57 -0.30
N LEU A 295 -18.09 -2.49 -1.03
CA LEU A 295 -18.34 -1.13 -0.55
C LEU A 295 -19.78 -0.74 -0.87
N PRO A 296 -20.45 0.06 -0.01
CA PRO A 296 -21.83 0.52 -0.20
C PRO A 296 -21.89 1.66 -1.23
N LEU A 297 -21.30 1.43 -2.41
CA LEU A 297 -21.20 2.38 -3.52
C LEU A 297 -21.71 1.68 -4.79
N GLY A 298 -22.34 2.45 -5.68
CA GLY A 298 -22.67 2.04 -7.04
C GLY A 298 -21.41 1.77 -7.87
N PRO A 299 -21.58 1.21 -9.08
CA PRO A 299 -20.46 0.99 -9.99
C PRO A 299 -19.91 2.32 -10.52
N TRP A 300 -18.60 2.36 -10.76
CA TRP A 300 -17.97 3.42 -11.56
C TRP A 300 -18.13 3.06 -13.04
N LEU A 301 -18.73 3.94 -13.86
CA LEU A 301 -19.22 3.54 -15.18
C LEU A 301 -18.18 3.66 -16.32
N TRP A 302 -17.14 4.48 -16.19
CA TRP A 302 -16.07 4.60 -17.20
C TRP A 302 -14.86 3.69 -16.89
N PRO A 303 -14.20 3.02 -17.86
CA PRO A 303 -14.33 3.13 -19.31
C PRO A 303 -15.31 2.11 -19.93
N TRP A 304 -16.19 1.50 -19.13
CA TRP A 304 -17.08 0.46 -19.60
C TRP A 304 -18.55 0.89 -19.55
N PRO A 305 -19.01 1.71 -20.51
CA PRO A 305 -20.44 1.81 -20.74
C PRO A 305 -20.83 0.55 -21.51
N TYR A 306 -21.52 -0.41 -20.92
CA TYR A 306 -22.63 -1.15 -21.55
C TYR A 306 -23.20 -2.17 -20.54
N PRO A 307 -24.53 -2.38 -20.55
CA PRO A 307 -25.25 -3.23 -19.60
C PRO A 307 -24.89 -4.71 -19.67
#